data_AF-A0A851KQE3-F1
#
_entry.id   AF-A0A851KQE3-F1
#
_cell.length_a   1.000
_cell.length_b   1.000
_cell.length_c   1.000
_cell.angle_alpha   90.00
_cell.angle_beta   90.00
_cell.angle_gamma   90.00
#
_symmetry.space_group_name_H-M   'P 1'
#
loop_
_entity.id
_entity.type
_entity.pdbx_description
1 polymer ?
#
loop_
_entity_poly.entity_id
_entity_poly.type
_entity_poly.pdbx_seq_one_letter_code
_entity_poly.pdbx_strand_id
1 'polypeptide(L)' 'KDANAALLSNFEVYQLLTDLKQQRKESGKTKQSSGQQNLNTIMYETLKYISKTPCRYQSPETVREFLVAMKDHKLTK' A
#
# COMPACT_ATOMS: atom_id res chain seq x y z
N LYS A 1 -21.49 -7.39 0.12
CA LYS A 1 -20.08 -6.94 0.18
C LYS A 1 -19.29 -8.06 0.81
N ASP A 2 -18.33 -8.63 0.09
CA ASP A 2 -17.46 -9.68 0.64
C ASP A 2 -16.47 -9.06 1.61
N ALA A 3 -16.38 -9.62 2.83
CA ALA A 3 -15.47 -9.14 3.86
C ALA A 3 -13.99 -9.33 3.46
N ASN A 4 -13.68 -10.37 2.67
CA ASN A 4 -12.34 -10.74 2.24
C ASN A 4 -12.27 -10.78 0.70
N ALA A 5 -12.34 -9.62 0.06
CA ALA A 5 -12.40 -9.53 -1.40
C ALA A 5 -11.06 -9.80 -2.11
N ALA A 6 -9.93 -9.53 -1.44
CA ALA A 6 -8.59 -9.66 -2.04
C ALA A 6 -7.51 -9.82 -0.96
N LEU A 7 -6.36 -10.37 -1.38
CA LEU A 7 -5.09 -10.29 -0.66
C LEU A 7 -4.24 -9.23 -1.33
N LEU A 8 -3.63 -8.35 -0.53
CA LEU A 8 -2.76 -7.27 -1.00
C LEU A 8 -1.37 -7.47 -0.41
N SER A 9 -0.36 -7.34 -1.26
CA SER A 9 1.04 -7.31 -0.84
C SER A 9 1.36 -5.98 -0.15
N ASN A 10 2.38 -5.99 0.71
CA ASN A 10 2.90 -4.77 1.31
C ASN A 10 3.37 -3.75 0.27
N PHE A 11 3.86 -4.21 -0.89
CA PHE A 11 4.24 -3.34 -2.00
C PHE A 11 3.04 -2.59 -2.59
N GLU A 12 1.92 -3.26 -2.86
CA GLU A 12 0.71 -2.60 -3.39
C GLU A 12 0.16 -1.57 -2.42
N VAL A 13 0.13 -1.89 -1.12
CA VAL A 13 -0.29 -0.95 -0.07
C VAL A 13 0.69 0.24 0.01
N TYR A 14 2.00 0.00 -0.09
CA TYR A 14 3.02 1.04 -0.09
C TYR A 14 2.86 2.02 -1.26
N GLN A 15 2.70 1.48 -2.47
CA GLN A 15 2.51 2.26 -3.69
C GLN A 15 1.24 3.12 -3.59
N LEU A 16 0.11 2.51 -3.24
CA LEU A 16 -1.16 3.22 -3.08
C LEU A 16 -1.07 4.38 -2.07
N LEU A 17 -0.48 4.15 -0.90
CA LEU A 17 -0.35 5.18 0.12
C LEU A 17 0.61 6.30 -0.30
N THR A 18 1.63 5.99 -1.10
CA THR A 18 2.56 6.97 -1.67
C THR A 18 1.85 7.86 -2.69
N ASP A 19 1.08 7.25 -3.60
CA ASP A 19 0.32 7.97 -4.63
C ASP A 19 -0.74 8.88 -4.00
N LEU A 20 -1.49 8.38 -3.01
CA LEU A 20 -2.48 9.17 -2.28
C LEU A 20 -1.85 10.34 -1.52
N LYS A 21 -0.64 10.16 -0.97
CA LYS A 21 0.11 11.25 -0.32
C LYS A 21 0.52 12.33 -1.33
N GLN A 22 0.93 11.94 -2.54
CA GLN A 22 1.28 12.87 -3.60
C GLN A 22 0.05 13.67 -4.08
N GLN A 23 -1.05 12.98 -4.39
CA GLN A 23 -2.31 13.62 -4.80
C GLN A 23 -2.79 14.64 -3.76
N ARG A 24 -2.70 14.33 -2.46
CA ARG A 24 -3.09 15.27 -1.40
C ARG A 24 -2.18 16.49 -1.28
N LYS A 25 -0.91 16.38 -1.67
CA LYS A 25 0.00 17.52 -1.71
C LYS A 25 -0.41 18.50 -2.82
N GLU A 26 -0.94 17.98 -3.92
CA GLU A 26 -1.41 18.76 -5.08
C GLU A 26 -2.75 19.45 -4.80
N SER A 27 -3.65 18.83 -4.03
CA SER A 27 -5.00 19.35 -3.75
C SER A 27 -5.09 20.53 -2.75
N GLY A 28 -3.98 20.99 -2.17
CA GLY A 28 -3.96 22.11 -1.21
C GLY A 28 -4.63 21.82 0.14
N LYS A 29 -4.48 22.75 1.10
CA LYS A 29 -5.01 22.59 2.48
C LYS A 29 -6.41 23.19 2.61
N THR A 30 -7.45 22.36 2.52
CA THR A 30 -8.83 22.69 2.92
C THR A 30 -9.09 22.36 4.39
N LYS A 31 -10.16 22.91 4.97
CA LYS A 31 -10.59 22.63 6.35
C LYS A 31 -10.88 21.13 6.50
N GLN A 32 -10.05 20.42 7.25
CA GLN A 32 -10.16 18.97 7.40
C GLN A 32 -11.21 18.61 8.46
N SER A 33 -12.12 17.70 8.12
CA SER A 33 -13.02 17.07 9.08
C SER A 33 -12.25 16.13 10.01
N SER A 34 -12.83 15.78 11.16
CA SER A 34 -12.27 14.78 12.08
C SER A 34 -12.04 13.43 11.40
N GLY A 35 -12.95 13.00 10.53
CA GLY A 35 -12.76 11.80 9.71
C GLY A 35 -11.53 11.87 8.79
N GLN A 36 -11.29 13.04 8.19
CA GLN A 36 -10.12 13.26 7.35
C GLN A 36 -8.81 13.26 8.15
N GLN A 37 -8.84 13.77 9.39
CA GLN A 37 -7.70 13.70 10.32
C GLN A 37 -7.38 12.26 10.71
N ASN A 38 -8.38 11.46 11.09
CA ASN A 38 -8.19 10.05 11.42
C ASN A 38 -7.58 9.28 10.24
N LEU A 39 -8.07 9.53 9.03
CA LEU A 39 -7.53 8.94 7.81
C LEU A 39 -6.07 9.37 7.56
N ASN A 40 -5.74 10.65 7.76
CA ASN A 40 -4.35 11.12 7.65
C ASN A 40 -3.42 10.39 8.64
N THR A 41 -3.87 10.21 9.89
CA THR A 41 -3.10 9.53 10.94
C THR A 41 -2.80 8.09 10.57
N ILE A 42 -3.82 7.32 10.16
CA ILE A 42 -3.64 5.91 9.78
C ILE A 42 -2.74 5.80 8.55
N MET A 43 -2.98 6.61 7.51
CA MET A 43 -2.13 6.61 6.31
C MET A 43 -0.67 6.92 6.65
N TYR A 44 -0.42 7.91 7.53
CA TYR A 44 0.92 8.30 7.91
C TYR A 44 1.65 7.20 8.69
N GLU A 45 1.04 6.65 9.74
CA GLU A 45 1.69 5.61 10.55
C GLU A 45 1.89 4.31 9.75
N THR A 46 0.92 3.92 8.90
CA THR A 46 1.08 2.76 8.01
C THR A 46 2.21 2.98 7.02
N LEU A 47 2.26 4.12 6.32
CA LEU A 47 3.33 4.41 5.36
C LEU A 47 4.71 4.52 6.05
N LYS A 48 4.76 5.11 7.25
CA LYS A 48 5.98 5.23 8.07
C LYS A 48 6.51 3.87 8.52
N TYR A 49 5.64 2.90 8.81
CA TYR A 49 6.05 1.53 9.10
C TYR A 49 6.51 0.81 7.84
N ILE A 50 5.66 0.76 6.82
CA ILE A 50 5.91 -0.03 5.59
C ILE A 50 7.16 0.48 4.85
N SER A 51 7.41 1.80 4.86
CA SER A 51 8.63 2.40 4.27
C SER A 51 9.94 1.96 4.94
N LYS A 52 9.90 1.27 6.08
CA LYS A 52 11.08 0.65 6.71
C LYS A 52 11.29 -0.79 6.29
N THR A 53 10.31 -1.41 5.62
CA THR A 53 10.40 -2.79 5.16
C THR A 53 11.06 -2.86 3.77
N PRO A 54 11.58 -4.04 3.35
CA PRO A 54 12.20 -4.19 2.03
C PRO A 54 11.24 -4.00 0.85
N CYS A 55 9.91 -3.98 1.04
CA CYS A 55 8.97 -3.83 -0.07
C CYS A 55 9.10 -2.49 -0.79
N ARG A 56 9.68 -1.46 -0.15
CA ARG A 56 9.93 -0.14 -0.76
C ARG A 56 10.85 -0.17 -1.97
N TYR A 57 11.61 -1.24 -2.15
CA TYR A 57 12.55 -1.42 -3.25
C TYR A 57 12.02 -2.35 -4.34
N GLN A 58 10.81 -2.89 -4.17
CA GLN A 58 10.19 -3.77 -5.16
C GLN A 58 9.57 -2.94 -6.29
N SER A 59 9.31 -3.61 -7.41
CA SER A 59 8.52 -3.10 -8.51
C SER A 59 7.39 -4.08 -8.85
N PRO A 60 6.38 -3.66 -9.64
CA PRO A 60 5.33 -4.57 -10.10
C PRO A 60 5.91 -5.80 -10.82
N GLU A 61 6.99 -5.63 -11.57
CA GLU A 61 7.69 -6.68 -12.29
C GLU A 61 8.32 -7.68 -11.32
N THR A 62 9.03 -7.21 -10.29
CA THR A 62 9.66 -8.09 -9.29
C THR A 62 8.63 -8.96 -8.57
N VAL A 63 7.48 -8.39 -8.19
CA VAL A 63 6.40 -9.15 -7.53
C VAL A 63 5.81 -10.19 -8.49
N ARG A 64 5.57 -9.81 -9.75
CA ARG A 64 5.03 -10.72 -10.76
C ARG A 64 5.99 -11.88 -11.03
N GLU A 65 7.27 -11.59 -11.26
CA GLU A 65 8.30 -12.60 -11.51
C GLU A 65 8.43 -13.57 -10.34
N PHE A 66 8.42 -13.06 -9.10
CA PHE A 66 8.40 -13.90 -7.91
C PHE A 66 7.20 -14.85 -7.91
N LEU A 67 5.98 -14.35 -8.12
CA LEU A 67 4.79 -15.21 -8.14
C LEU A 67 4.82 -16.28 -9.25
N VAL A 68 5.38 -15.94 -10.41
CA VAL A 68 5.57 -16.90 -11.51
C VAL A 68 6.59 -17.97 -11.11
N ALA A 69 7.73 -17.57 -10.55
CA ALA A 69 8.78 -18.50 -10.11
C ALA A 69 8.29 -19.44 -8.99
N MET A 70 7.47 -18.94 -8.07
CA MET A 70 6.97 -19.73 -6.93
C MET A 70 5.81 -20.67 -7.30
N LYS A 71 5.21 -20.54 -8.49
CA LYS A 71 4.00 -21.27 -8.89
C LYS A 71 4.16 -22.79 -8.82
N ASP A 72 5.33 -23.30 -9.17
CA ASP A 72 5.58 -24.74 -9.26
C ASP A 72 5.97 -25.37 -7.91
N HIS A 73 6.14 -24.55 -6.86
CA HIS A 73 6.58 -24.98 -5.53
C HIS A 73 5.45 -25.40 -4.59
N LYS A 74 4.20 -25.46 -5.07
CA LYS A 74 3.00 -25.89 -4.30
C LYS A 74 2.83 -25.19 -2.94
N LEU A 75 3.09 -23.88 -2.91
CA LEU A 75 2.92 -23.07 -1.71
C LEU A 75 1.48 -22.57 -1.58
N THR A 76 1.05 -22.32 -0.34
CA THR A 76 -0.22 -21.64 -0.08
C THR A 76 -0.07 -20.15 -0.33
N LYS A 77 -1.22 -19.48 -0.48
CA LYS A 77 -1.28 -18.01 -0.41
C LYS A 77 -1.06 -17.53 1.01
#